data_AF-A0A8H5LR22-F1
#
_entry.id   AF-A0A8H5LR22-F1
#
_cell.length_a   1.000
_cell.length_b   1.000
_cell.length_c   1.000
_cell.angle_alpha   90.00
_cell.angle_beta   90.00
_cell.angle_gamma   90.00
#
_symmetry.space_group_name_H-M   'P 1'
#
loop_
_entity.id
_entity.type
_entity.pdbx_description
1 polymer ?
#
loop_
_entity_poly.entity_id
_entity_poly.type
_entity_poly.pdbx_seq_one_letter_code
_entity_poly.pdbx_strand_id
1 'polypeptide(L)'
;MSLESPVIITGRKDTGGTYPRLSIADLQKEPDQFLLFIVSFLIIQGRVANISTAAEPHHALVALQEAIDAASAPRDSPAMLYQSLGGIHGLPYQEWAGDPKAGKNTDYDANNLRDMNARPPRFGGYCNHGSVLFPTWHRPYVMAIEQSIGEIADRVAYKLEHSQKFQPQRWSDAAKRLRFPWWDWAAEDVATNGLPTVLSCGSISYNFTDDTGGVFVLTLENPLSFYPFKGLPPGFKNKPGRTASSWFGTWMRTVRYGPNDPQAPIDSDTDTLNQKLKAEAECIRHRTATLFALPRPDVKITGTRIFDEFSNHTTESNTKQDVYTGEPEIDSLEGVHDSMHDVLGGNGHMGDPDYAGFDPIFFLHHCNVDRLYALWEYVYPDDCFMDEESFTQNHGTYNLVYSEGVAPRTSLWPFRTDPDNYWTSDQARRFEENDYPKYYTYPPVRTVNGDVNVSAPASVEERELYREGLQTYYGLEKSLAKLPEGFSRQISSSGSRVGIANLYAIQDMARTVISIQTPEYAFDGPYSIQLHYTIRKTIFARQPESDCANCKKKRALGTLIHGIIIIPPRIIKEIRGIVKEPGSALPTSFADELKAESMQRF
;
A
#
# COMPACT_ATOMS: atom_id res chain seq x y z
N MET A 1 28.87 -5.94 -26.69
CA MET A 1 27.52 -5.65 -26.18
C MET A 1 27.60 -4.27 -25.56
N SER A 2 26.87 -3.30 -26.09
CA SER A 2 26.76 -1.98 -25.46
C SER A 2 26.22 -2.21 -24.04
N LEU A 3 26.96 -1.82 -23.00
CA LEU A 3 26.38 -1.74 -21.65
C LEU A 3 25.23 -0.73 -21.77
N GLU A 4 23.99 -1.20 -21.64
CA GLU A 4 22.84 -0.29 -21.59
C GLU A 4 23.05 0.67 -20.41
N SER A 5 22.84 1.96 -20.63
CA SER A 5 22.92 2.94 -19.56
C SER A 5 21.83 2.65 -18.52
N PRO A 6 22.10 2.82 -17.22
CA PRO A 6 21.08 2.65 -16.20
C PRO A 6 19.91 3.60 -16.39
N VAL A 7 18.71 3.12 -16.09
CA VAL A 7 17.48 3.90 -16.05
C VAL A 7 17.48 4.73 -14.78
N ILE A 8 17.39 6.05 -14.95
CA ILE A 8 17.34 6.98 -13.84
C ILE A 8 15.88 7.26 -13.48
N ILE A 9 15.53 7.08 -12.22
CA ILE A 9 14.19 7.31 -11.68
C ILE A 9 14.17 8.69 -11.04
N THR A 10 13.69 9.68 -11.78
CA THR A 10 13.54 11.06 -11.28
C THR A 10 12.07 11.50 -11.19
N GLY A 11 11.13 10.62 -11.49
CA GLY A 11 9.71 10.95 -11.55
C GLY A 11 9.44 11.86 -12.74
N ARG A 12 8.79 13.00 -12.51
CA ARG A 12 8.38 13.96 -13.55
C ARG A 12 9.25 15.22 -13.55
N LYS A 13 10.57 15.07 -13.42
CA LYS A 13 11.55 16.17 -13.33
C LYS A 13 11.43 17.20 -14.46
N ASP A 14 11.24 16.73 -15.69
CA ASP A 14 11.23 17.59 -16.88
C ASP A 14 9.94 18.39 -17.06
N THR A 15 8.98 18.24 -16.15
CA THR A 15 7.72 18.99 -16.18
C THR A 15 7.84 20.41 -15.60
N GLY A 16 9.03 20.84 -15.15
CA GLY A 16 9.29 22.23 -14.74
C GLY A 16 8.51 22.69 -13.51
N GLY A 17 7.96 21.77 -12.70
CA GLY A 17 7.23 22.10 -11.48
C GLY A 17 6.78 20.87 -10.69
N THR A 18 6.23 21.14 -9.51
CA THR A 18 5.62 20.14 -8.64
C THR A 18 4.10 20.18 -8.82
N TYR A 19 3.49 19.04 -9.14
CA TYR A 19 2.05 18.93 -9.37
C TYR A 19 1.42 17.86 -8.47
N PRO A 20 0.14 17.99 -8.08
CA PRO A 20 -0.48 17.04 -7.18
C PRO A 20 -0.77 15.71 -7.87
N ARG A 21 -0.49 14.59 -7.18
CA ARG A 21 -1.13 13.30 -7.44
C ARG A 21 -2.60 13.41 -7.08
N LEU A 22 -3.47 13.41 -8.09
CA LEU A 22 -4.92 13.48 -7.88
C LEU A 22 -5.46 12.13 -7.40
N SER A 23 -6.59 12.14 -6.70
CA SER A 23 -7.34 10.90 -6.49
C SER A 23 -7.80 10.37 -7.85
N ILE A 24 -8.00 9.06 -8.00
CA ILE A 24 -8.55 8.49 -9.25
C ILE A 24 -9.93 9.06 -9.58
N ALA A 25 -10.70 9.48 -8.57
CA ALA A 25 -11.98 10.16 -8.75
C ALA A 25 -11.81 11.59 -9.29
N ASP A 26 -10.81 12.33 -8.83
CA ASP A 26 -10.53 13.69 -9.30
C ASP A 26 -9.82 13.69 -10.66
N LEU A 27 -8.94 12.72 -10.93
CA LEU A 27 -8.32 12.58 -12.25
C LEU A 27 -9.38 12.37 -13.34
N GLN A 28 -10.45 11.60 -13.08
CA GLN A 28 -11.57 11.44 -14.02
C GLN A 28 -12.31 12.75 -14.33
N LYS A 29 -12.18 13.79 -13.49
CA LYS A 29 -12.74 15.13 -13.74
C LYS A 29 -11.83 16.01 -14.60
N GLU A 30 -10.59 15.55 -14.84
CA GLU A 30 -9.59 16.18 -15.70
C GLU A 30 -9.48 15.40 -17.01
N PRO A 31 -10.40 15.60 -17.98
CA PRO A 31 -10.59 14.69 -19.12
C PRO A 31 -9.29 14.45 -19.91
N ASP A 32 -8.58 15.52 -20.28
CA ASP A 32 -7.35 15.39 -21.06
C ASP A 32 -6.25 14.61 -20.30
N GLN A 33 -6.09 14.86 -19.00
CA GLN A 33 -5.14 14.12 -18.15
C GLN A 33 -5.55 12.65 -18.00
N PHE A 34 -6.85 12.39 -17.84
CA PHE A 34 -7.37 11.04 -17.70
C PHE A 34 -7.20 10.21 -18.98
N LEU A 35 -7.48 10.79 -20.15
CA LEU A 35 -7.23 10.12 -21.42
C LEU A 35 -5.75 9.77 -21.60
N LEU A 36 -4.87 10.75 -21.36
CA LEU A 36 -3.43 10.55 -21.44
C LEU A 36 -2.97 9.46 -20.47
N PHE A 37 -3.50 9.43 -19.25
CA PHE A 37 -3.23 8.39 -18.27
C PHE A 37 -3.64 7.00 -18.77
N ILE A 38 -4.90 6.82 -19.19
CA ILE A 38 -5.43 5.52 -19.64
C ILE A 38 -4.68 5.00 -20.86
N VAL A 39 -4.50 5.83 -21.88
CA VAL A 39 -3.78 5.46 -23.11
C VAL A 39 -2.33 5.09 -22.80
N SER A 40 -1.63 5.92 -22.02
CA SER A 40 -0.23 5.69 -21.68
C SER A 40 -0.05 4.42 -20.85
N PHE A 41 -0.99 4.15 -19.95
CA PHE A 41 -0.96 2.93 -19.15
C PHE A 41 -1.19 1.68 -20.03
N LEU A 42 -2.12 1.70 -20.99
CA LEU A 42 -2.29 0.62 -21.97
C LEU A 42 -0.98 0.37 -22.76
N ILE A 43 -0.32 1.44 -23.22
CA ILE A 43 0.92 1.35 -24.00
C ILE A 43 2.05 0.70 -23.18
N ILE A 44 2.27 1.10 -21.93
CA ILE A 44 3.33 0.50 -21.11
C ILE A 44 3.00 -0.95 -20.70
N GLN A 45 1.72 -1.33 -20.68
CA GLN A 45 1.28 -2.72 -20.55
C GLN A 45 1.51 -3.52 -21.84
N GLY A 46 1.93 -2.86 -22.93
CA GLY A 46 2.13 -3.48 -24.23
C GLY A 46 0.83 -3.88 -24.91
N ARG A 47 -0.28 -3.23 -24.53
CA ARG A 47 -1.62 -3.39 -25.11
C ARG A 47 -1.83 -2.35 -26.21
N VAL A 48 -2.67 -2.69 -27.18
CA VAL A 48 -3.07 -1.74 -28.23
C VAL A 48 -4.14 -0.83 -27.65
N ALA A 49 -3.89 0.47 -27.59
CA ALA A 49 -4.87 1.46 -27.18
C ALA A 49 -5.82 1.79 -28.34
N ASN A 50 -6.68 0.83 -28.70
CA ASN A 50 -7.69 0.99 -29.74
C ASN A 50 -8.87 1.80 -29.21
N ILE A 51 -9.21 2.87 -29.90
CA ILE A 51 -10.41 3.65 -29.63
C ILE A 51 -11.57 3.08 -30.45
N SER A 52 -12.64 2.71 -29.76
CA SER A 52 -13.93 2.40 -30.40
C SER A 52 -14.90 3.55 -30.19
N THR A 53 -15.67 3.90 -31.21
CA THR A 53 -16.70 4.94 -31.14
C THR A 53 -17.81 4.67 -32.14
N ALA A 54 -19.04 5.07 -31.79
CA ALA A 54 -20.20 5.01 -32.69
C ALA A 54 -20.29 6.26 -33.59
N ALA A 55 -19.40 7.23 -33.42
CA ALA A 55 -19.36 8.43 -34.24
C ALA A 55 -18.84 8.14 -35.67
N GLU A 56 -19.37 8.87 -36.64
CA GLU A 56 -18.83 8.88 -38.00
C GLU A 56 -17.35 9.33 -37.99
N PRO A 57 -16.54 8.91 -38.99
CA PRO A 57 -15.13 9.29 -39.06
C PRO A 57 -14.92 10.80 -38.94
N HIS A 58 -14.22 11.21 -37.89
CA HIS A 58 -13.94 12.61 -37.58
C HIS A 58 -12.43 12.86 -37.53
N HIS A 59 -11.97 13.99 -38.07
CA HIS A 59 -10.54 14.29 -38.18
C HIS A 59 -9.83 14.32 -36.83
N ALA A 60 -10.50 14.75 -35.76
CA ALA A 60 -9.96 14.74 -34.40
C ALA A 60 -9.75 13.31 -33.86
N LEU A 61 -10.66 12.39 -34.20
CA LEU A 61 -10.56 10.98 -33.79
C LEU A 61 -9.44 10.25 -34.53
N VAL A 62 -9.28 10.54 -35.83
CA VAL A 62 -8.16 10.03 -36.64
C VAL A 62 -6.83 10.54 -36.08
N ALA A 63 -6.71 11.83 -35.83
CA ALA A 63 -5.51 12.42 -35.26
C ALA A 63 -5.17 11.85 -33.86
N LEU A 64 -6.19 11.55 -33.05
CA LEU A 64 -6.00 10.88 -31.77
C LEU A 64 -5.44 9.46 -31.94
N GLN A 65 -6.04 8.63 -32.79
CA GLN A 65 -5.54 7.27 -33.02
C GLN A 65 -4.13 7.28 -33.62
N GLU A 66 -3.85 8.15 -34.60
CA GLU A 66 -2.51 8.30 -35.19
C GLU A 66 -1.46 8.72 -34.16
N ALA A 67 -1.82 9.63 -33.23
CA ALA A 67 -0.93 10.04 -32.14
C ALA A 67 -0.62 8.89 -31.18
N ILE A 68 -1.63 8.07 -30.85
CA ILE A 68 -1.48 6.88 -30.02
C ILE A 68 -0.58 5.85 -30.69
N ASP A 69 -0.83 5.55 -31.95
CA ASP A 69 -0.06 4.57 -32.72
C ASP A 69 1.40 5.01 -32.84
N ALA A 70 1.64 6.30 -33.11
CA ALA A 70 2.98 6.87 -33.18
C ALA A 70 3.71 6.84 -31.81
N ALA A 71 3.00 7.04 -30.70
CA ALA A 71 3.56 6.98 -29.36
C ALA A 71 3.82 5.54 -28.86
N SER A 72 3.12 4.56 -29.45
CA SER A 72 3.23 3.12 -29.14
C SER A 72 4.47 2.45 -29.74
N ALA A 73 5.31 3.20 -30.48
CA ALA A 73 6.57 2.70 -30.99
C ALA A 73 7.45 2.11 -29.87
N PRO A 74 8.25 1.06 -30.15
CA PRO A 74 9.09 0.41 -29.15
C PRO A 74 9.89 1.41 -28.32
N ARG A 75 9.89 1.24 -27.00
CA ARG A 75 10.68 2.07 -26.11
C ARG A 75 12.15 1.68 -26.20
N ASP A 76 13.02 2.67 -26.10
CA ASP A 76 14.47 2.46 -25.97
C ASP A 76 14.81 1.74 -24.66
N SER A 77 13.94 1.82 -23.64
CA SER A 77 14.09 1.11 -22.37
C SER A 77 12.93 0.12 -22.13
N PRO A 78 13.08 -1.15 -22.51
CA PRO A 78 12.14 -2.22 -22.19
C PRO A 78 11.95 -2.42 -20.67
N ALA A 79 12.93 -2.03 -19.85
CA ALA A 79 12.86 -2.10 -18.40
C ALA A 79 11.75 -1.24 -17.77
N MET A 80 11.30 -0.20 -18.49
CA MET A 80 10.20 0.67 -18.06
C MET A 80 8.82 0.16 -18.51
N LEU A 81 8.73 -1.01 -19.15
CA LEU A 81 7.44 -1.66 -19.42
C LEU A 81 6.84 -2.25 -18.15
N TYR A 82 5.51 -2.35 -18.12
CA TYR A 82 4.75 -2.65 -16.92
C TYR A 82 5.13 -4.00 -16.27
N GLN A 83 5.31 -5.07 -17.05
CA GLN A 83 5.75 -6.37 -16.50
C GLN A 83 7.13 -6.28 -15.84
N SER A 84 8.04 -5.48 -16.41
CA SER A 84 9.37 -5.31 -15.84
C SER A 84 9.34 -4.49 -14.56
N LEU A 85 8.49 -3.45 -14.49
CA LEU A 85 8.29 -2.66 -13.27
C LEU A 85 7.64 -3.51 -12.18
N GLY A 86 6.55 -4.21 -12.48
CA GLY A 86 5.86 -5.08 -11.52
C GLY A 86 6.74 -6.20 -10.95
N GLY A 87 7.68 -6.70 -11.76
CA GLY A 87 8.64 -7.71 -11.36
C GLY A 87 9.77 -7.23 -10.45
N ILE A 88 9.92 -5.91 -10.21
CA ILE A 88 10.87 -5.39 -9.20
C ILE A 88 10.45 -5.85 -7.80
N HIS A 89 9.15 -5.86 -7.52
CA HIS A 89 8.62 -6.15 -6.19
C HIS A 89 8.89 -7.59 -5.74
N GLY A 90 8.59 -8.57 -6.57
CA GLY A 90 8.61 -9.98 -6.21
C GLY A 90 9.26 -10.84 -7.30
N LEU A 91 8.53 -11.84 -7.76
CA LEU A 91 8.98 -12.67 -8.86
C LEU A 91 9.24 -11.81 -10.11
N PRO A 92 10.27 -12.13 -10.91
CA PRO A 92 10.97 -13.42 -10.95
C PRO A 92 12.27 -13.50 -10.12
N TYR A 93 12.53 -12.59 -9.17
CA TYR A 93 13.76 -12.56 -8.36
C TYR A 93 15.04 -12.49 -9.20
N GLN A 94 15.09 -11.54 -10.14
CA GLN A 94 16.22 -11.35 -11.03
C GLN A 94 16.64 -9.88 -11.06
N GLU A 95 17.84 -9.63 -11.57
CA GLU A 95 18.37 -8.27 -11.75
C GLU A 95 17.40 -7.47 -12.62
N TRP A 96 16.98 -6.30 -12.15
CA TRP A 96 16.10 -5.46 -12.96
C TRP A 96 16.92 -4.89 -14.11
N ALA A 97 16.48 -5.12 -15.35
CA ALA A 97 17.24 -4.75 -16.55
C ALA A 97 17.52 -3.23 -16.63
N GLY A 98 16.74 -2.40 -15.93
CA GLY A 98 16.96 -0.96 -15.86
C GLY A 98 18.09 -0.54 -14.92
N ASP A 99 18.67 -1.46 -14.15
CA ASP A 99 19.83 -1.22 -13.29
C ASP A 99 20.97 -2.20 -13.60
N PRO A 100 21.61 -2.11 -14.78
CA PRO A 100 22.69 -3.01 -15.14
C PRO A 100 23.94 -2.73 -14.27
N LYS A 101 24.29 -3.69 -13.40
CA LYS A 101 25.52 -3.81 -12.59
C LYS A 101 26.23 -2.50 -12.21
N ALA A 102 25.78 -1.83 -11.14
CA ALA A 102 26.69 -1.03 -10.29
C ALA A 102 27.35 -1.90 -9.22
N GLY A 103 28.49 -2.50 -9.54
CA GLY A 103 29.55 -2.79 -8.57
C GLY A 103 29.29 -3.79 -7.41
N LYS A 104 28.06 -4.20 -7.11
CA LYS A 104 27.70 -5.22 -6.12
C LYS A 104 26.85 -6.27 -6.82
N ASN A 105 27.38 -7.49 -6.96
CA ASN A 105 26.56 -8.62 -7.41
C ASN A 105 25.47 -8.86 -6.36
N THR A 106 24.25 -9.19 -6.80
CA THR A 106 23.25 -9.75 -5.88
C THR A 106 23.87 -10.92 -5.13
N ASP A 107 23.62 -11.01 -3.83
CA ASP A 107 23.92 -12.21 -3.06
C ASP A 107 22.73 -13.19 -3.04
N TYR A 108 21.61 -12.86 -3.70
CA TYR A 108 20.49 -13.77 -3.92
C TYR A 108 20.85 -14.77 -5.02
N ASP A 109 20.76 -16.06 -4.69
CA ASP A 109 20.89 -17.15 -5.64
C ASP A 109 19.71 -18.12 -5.48
N ALA A 110 18.89 -18.23 -6.53
CA ALA A 110 17.74 -19.12 -6.58
C ALA A 110 18.09 -20.61 -6.42
N ASN A 111 19.38 -20.98 -6.50
CA ASN A 111 19.87 -22.33 -6.26
C ASN A 111 20.53 -22.49 -4.88
N ASN A 112 20.71 -21.41 -4.12
CA ASN A 112 21.36 -21.44 -2.83
C ASN A 112 20.36 -21.75 -1.71
N LEU A 113 20.66 -22.78 -0.92
CA LEU A 113 19.84 -23.15 0.25
C LEU A 113 19.79 -22.02 1.30
N ARG A 114 20.77 -21.11 1.34
CA ARG A 114 20.69 -19.92 2.20
C ARG A 114 19.52 -19.02 1.82
N ASP A 115 19.24 -18.84 0.53
CA ASP A 115 18.14 -17.96 0.10
C ASP A 115 16.81 -18.74 0.04
N MET A 116 16.84 -19.98 -0.44
CA MET A 116 15.64 -20.81 -0.62
C MET A 116 15.17 -21.53 0.65
N ASN A 117 16.06 -21.75 1.63
CA ASN A 117 15.76 -22.50 2.87
C ASN A 117 16.14 -21.77 4.16
N ALA A 118 16.50 -20.47 4.12
CA ALA A 118 16.63 -19.67 5.34
C ALA A 118 15.34 -19.67 6.16
N ARG A 119 15.48 -19.44 7.48
CA ARG A 119 14.34 -19.32 8.40
C ARG A 119 14.55 -18.15 9.35
N PRO A 120 13.79 -17.05 9.17
CA PRO A 120 12.81 -16.82 8.09
C PRO A 120 13.41 -16.84 6.67
N PRO A 121 12.63 -17.25 5.64
CA PRO A 121 13.09 -17.22 4.25
C PRO A 121 13.40 -15.79 3.84
N ARG A 122 14.34 -15.63 2.91
CA ARG A 122 14.62 -14.32 2.33
C ARG A 122 13.39 -13.85 1.57
N PHE A 123 13.12 -12.53 1.56
CA PHE A 123 12.03 -12.02 0.76
C PHE A 123 12.29 -12.46 -0.70
N GLY A 124 13.42 -12.10 -1.31
CA GLY A 124 13.83 -12.58 -2.65
C GLY A 124 13.63 -11.57 -3.78
N GLY A 125 12.57 -10.75 -3.73
CA GLY A 125 12.40 -9.54 -4.56
C GLY A 125 13.05 -8.30 -3.95
N TYR A 126 13.05 -7.16 -4.68
CA TYR A 126 13.72 -5.94 -4.19
C TYR A 126 12.97 -5.23 -3.06
N CYS A 127 11.67 -5.44 -2.94
CA CYS A 127 10.87 -4.64 -2.02
C CYS A 127 11.23 -4.88 -0.57
N ASN A 128 11.21 -3.80 0.21
CA ASN A 128 11.47 -3.81 1.64
C ASN A 128 10.14 -3.94 2.37
N HIS A 129 9.91 -5.11 2.95
CA HIS A 129 8.83 -5.35 3.90
C HIS A 129 9.42 -5.72 5.26
N GLY A 130 8.66 -5.52 6.33
CA GLY A 130 9.09 -5.79 7.71
C GLY A 130 10.37 -5.05 8.10
N SER A 131 10.53 -3.83 7.57
CA SER A 131 11.71 -3.00 7.77
C SER A 131 11.34 -1.53 7.74
N VAL A 132 12.08 -0.71 8.49
CA VAL A 132 11.99 0.76 8.49
C VAL A 132 12.13 1.40 7.10
N LEU A 133 12.71 0.67 6.13
CA LEU A 133 12.80 1.14 4.74
C LEU A 133 11.49 1.03 3.95
N PHE A 134 10.47 0.31 4.45
CA PHE A 134 9.17 0.08 3.77
C PHE A 134 8.58 1.34 3.11
N PRO A 135 8.28 2.43 3.84
CA PRO A 135 7.62 3.59 3.24
C PRO A 135 8.54 4.30 2.22
N THR A 136 9.82 4.42 2.55
CA THR A 136 10.78 5.15 1.70
C THR A 136 11.17 4.39 0.45
N TRP A 137 11.16 3.05 0.45
CA TRP A 137 11.47 2.23 -0.72
C TRP A 137 10.32 2.24 -1.74
N HIS A 138 9.08 2.18 -1.27
CA HIS A 138 7.90 2.17 -2.16
C HIS A 138 7.65 3.52 -2.83
N ARG A 139 8.12 4.63 -2.24
CA ARG A 139 8.00 5.98 -2.83
C ARG A 139 8.66 6.13 -4.21
N PRO A 140 9.98 5.90 -4.40
CA PRO A 140 10.60 5.91 -5.72
C PRO A 140 10.07 4.79 -6.63
N TYR A 141 9.52 3.71 -6.08
CA TYR A 141 8.85 2.68 -6.89
C TYR A 141 7.57 3.21 -7.57
N VAL A 142 6.74 3.97 -6.85
CA VAL A 142 5.59 4.67 -7.44
C VAL A 142 6.06 5.76 -8.42
N MET A 143 7.19 6.44 -8.14
CA MET A 143 7.77 7.39 -9.09
C MET A 143 8.22 6.72 -10.40
N ALA A 144 8.68 5.46 -10.36
CA ALA A 144 9.10 4.74 -11.57
C ALA A 144 7.92 4.46 -12.52
N ILE A 145 6.77 4.00 -12.01
CA ILE A 145 5.57 3.83 -12.83
C ILE A 145 5.01 5.17 -13.32
N GLU A 146 5.07 6.21 -12.47
CA GLU A 146 4.64 7.57 -12.82
C GLU A 146 5.49 8.14 -13.96
N GLN A 147 6.81 8.01 -13.88
CA GLN A 147 7.74 8.42 -14.92
C GLN A 147 7.45 7.65 -16.22
N SER A 148 7.26 6.33 -16.12
CA SER A 148 6.97 5.47 -17.26
C SER A 148 5.73 5.89 -18.02
N ILE A 149 4.61 6.12 -17.32
CA ILE A 149 3.34 6.60 -17.89
C ILE A 149 3.51 8.02 -18.43
N GLY A 150 4.15 8.89 -17.66
CA GLY A 150 4.33 10.28 -18.02
C GLY A 150 5.13 10.49 -19.32
N GLU A 151 6.22 9.75 -19.51
CA GLU A 151 7.02 9.81 -20.74
C GLU A 151 6.19 9.45 -21.99
N ILE A 152 5.25 8.49 -21.86
CA ILE A 152 4.33 8.16 -22.96
C ILE A 152 3.27 9.25 -23.12
N ALA A 153 2.75 9.80 -22.02
CA ALA A 153 1.78 10.90 -22.07
C ALA A 153 2.35 12.12 -22.79
N ASP A 154 3.62 12.48 -22.53
CA ASP A 154 4.31 13.57 -23.21
C ASP A 154 4.44 13.31 -24.72
N ARG A 155 4.73 12.05 -25.12
CA ARG A 155 4.79 11.66 -26.54
C ARG A 155 3.42 11.77 -27.21
N VAL A 156 2.36 11.26 -26.59
CA VAL A 156 0.99 11.33 -27.12
C VAL A 156 0.56 12.79 -27.26
N ALA A 157 0.76 13.59 -26.21
CA ALA A 157 0.46 15.03 -26.22
C ALA A 157 1.21 15.78 -27.32
N TYR A 158 2.51 15.53 -27.46
CA TYR A 158 3.32 16.11 -28.54
C TYR A 158 2.74 15.75 -29.92
N LYS A 159 2.40 14.49 -30.17
CA LYS A 159 1.87 14.04 -31.46
C LYS A 159 0.49 14.62 -31.75
N LEU A 160 -0.38 14.72 -30.75
CA LEU A 160 -1.69 15.37 -30.86
C LEU A 160 -1.54 16.82 -31.31
N GLU A 161 -0.70 17.61 -30.64
CA GLU A 161 -0.51 19.02 -31.00
C GLU A 161 0.18 19.19 -32.37
N HIS A 162 1.08 18.28 -32.74
CA HIS A 162 1.76 18.30 -34.06
C HIS A 162 0.87 17.83 -35.22
N SER A 163 -0.29 17.22 -34.95
CA SER A 163 -1.27 16.87 -35.99
C SER A 163 -1.91 18.10 -36.65
N GLN A 164 -1.74 19.29 -36.05
CA GLN A 164 -2.41 20.54 -36.43
C GLN A 164 -3.95 20.47 -36.36
N LYS A 165 -4.49 19.44 -35.70
CA LYS A 165 -5.93 19.28 -35.42
C LYS A 165 -6.32 19.73 -34.02
N PHE A 166 -5.33 19.96 -33.15
CA PHE A 166 -5.55 20.45 -31.80
C PHE A 166 -4.80 21.76 -31.53
N GLN A 167 -5.34 22.58 -30.64
CA GLN A 167 -4.75 23.81 -30.16
C GLN A 167 -3.43 23.49 -29.45
N PRO A 168 -2.38 24.29 -29.70
CA PRO A 168 -1.13 24.17 -28.94
C PRO A 168 -1.37 24.29 -27.43
N GLN A 169 -0.51 23.67 -26.63
CA GLN A 169 -0.48 23.72 -25.16
C GLN A 169 -1.58 22.94 -24.43
N ARG A 170 -2.74 22.66 -25.02
CA ARG A 170 -3.83 21.93 -24.35
C ARG A 170 -3.36 20.57 -23.79
N TRP A 171 -2.79 19.74 -24.66
CA TRP A 171 -2.41 18.37 -24.32
C TRP A 171 -1.07 18.32 -23.59
N SER A 172 -0.14 19.18 -23.96
CA SER A 172 1.17 19.27 -23.31
C SER A 172 1.04 19.82 -21.88
N ASP A 173 0.14 20.77 -21.60
CA ASP A 173 -0.14 21.21 -20.24
C ASP A 173 -0.81 20.11 -19.41
N ALA A 174 -1.68 19.30 -20.02
CA ALA A 174 -2.28 18.14 -19.35
C ALA A 174 -1.21 17.08 -19.02
N ALA A 175 -0.36 16.72 -19.98
CA ALA A 175 0.73 15.78 -19.78
C ALA A 175 1.71 16.27 -18.70
N LYS A 176 2.10 17.55 -18.73
CA LYS A 176 2.98 18.19 -17.74
C LYS A 176 2.44 18.07 -16.31
N ARG A 177 1.13 18.26 -16.13
CA ARG A 177 0.43 18.17 -14.83
C ARG A 177 0.16 16.75 -14.37
N LEU A 178 0.11 15.78 -15.29
CA LEU A 178 -0.23 14.39 -14.98
C LEU A 178 0.75 13.79 -13.97
N ARG A 179 0.18 13.17 -12.94
CA ARG A 179 0.85 12.38 -11.90
C ARG A 179 0.07 11.09 -11.65
N PHE A 180 0.71 10.07 -11.09
CA PHE A 180 0.05 8.77 -10.89
C PHE A 180 -1.06 8.91 -9.83
N PRO A 181 -2.29 8.46 -10.10
CA PRO A 181 -3.41 8.69 -9.18
C PRO A 181 -3.35 7.77 -7.95
N TRP A 182 -3.95 8.22 -6.85
CA TRP A 182 -4.19 7.40 -5.66
C TRP A 182 -5.68 7.06 -5.48
N TRP A 183 -5.97 6.04 -4.68
CA TRP A 183 -7.33 5.77 -4.21
C TRP A 183 -7.34 5.69 -2.68
N ASP A 184 -8.13 6.56 -2.03
CA ASP A 184 -8.28 6.56 -0.58
C ASP A 184 -9.29 5.48 -0.19
N TRP A 185 -8.76 4.27 -0.04
CA TRP A 185 -9.51 3.10 0.41
C TRP A 185 -9.96 3.20 1.89
N ALA A 186 -9.50 4.23 2.63
CA ALA A 186 -9.94 4.54 3.99
C ALA A 186 -11.00 5.66 4.03
N ALA A 187 -11.47 6.16 2.88
CA ALA A 187 -12.55 7.12 2.81
C ALA A 187 -13.86 6.54 3.37
N GLU A 188 -14.68 7.41 3.99
CA GLU A 188 -15.93 7.01 4.65
C GLU A 188 -16.91 6.29 3.71
N ASP A 189 -16.97 6.76 2.46
CA ASP A 189 -17.90 6.26 1.45
C ASP A 189 -17.51 4.87 0.90
N VAL A 190 -16.31 4.35 1.20
CA VAL A 190 -15.91 2.98 0.83
C VAL A 190 -16.82 1.96 1.51
N ALA A 191 -17.30 2.23 2.72
CA ALA A 191 -18.23 1.34 3.42
C ALA A 191 -19.57 1.18 2.68
N THR A 192 -20.00 2.19 1.92
CA THR A 192 -21.27 2.17 1.17
C THR A 192 -21.05 1.85 -0.31
N ASN A 193 -20.09 2.50 -0.94
CA ASN A 193 -19.85 2.47 -2.38
C ASN A 193 -18.96 1.29 -2.78
N GLY A 194 -18.00 0.90 -1.92
CA GLY A 194 -17.03 -0.15 -2.22
C GLY A 194 -15.95 0.32 -3.19
N LEU A 195 -15.52 -0.58 -4.07
CA LEU A 195 -14.47 -0.33 -5.05
C LEU A 195 -14.99 0.63 -6.13
N PRO A 196 -14.28 1.73 -6.44
CA PRO A 196 -14.64 2.59 -7.57
C PRO A 196 -14.74 1.81 -8.88
N THR A 197 -15.82 2.03 -9.64
CA THR A 197 -16.11 1.27 -10.88
C THR A 197 -14.94 1.26 -11.87
N VAL A 198 -14.22 2.37 -11.99
CA VAL A 198 -13.05 2.51 -12.87
C VAL A 198 -11.90 1.55 -12.51
N LEU A 199 -11.89 0.96 -11.31
CA LEU A 199 -10.87 0.01 -10.87
C LEU A 199 -11.24 -1.46 -11.16
N SER A 200 -12.45 -1.75 -11.65
CA SER A 200 -12.91 -3.11 -11.94
C SER A 200 -13.54 -3.30 -13.32
N CYS A 201 -14.11 -2.26 -13.92
CA CYS A 201 -14.79 -2.39 -15.21
C CYS A 201 -13.81 -2.78 -16.34
N GLY A 202 -14.22 -3.65 -17.25
CA GLY A 202 -13.35 -4.11 -18.35
C GLY A 202 -13.06 -3.03 -19.41
N SER A 203 -13.93 -2.04 -19.52
CA SER A 203 -13.80 -0.91 -20.45
C SER A 203 -14.21 0.39 -19.79
N ILE A 204 -13.70 1.50 -20.31
CA ILE A 204 -13.99 2.86 -19.86
C ILE A 204 -14.70 3.60 -21.01
N SER A 205 -15.82 4.25 -20.68
CA SER A 205 -16.46 5.23 -21.56
C SER A 205 -15.90 6.62 -21.25
N TYR A 206 -15.43 7.32 -22.26
CA TYR A 206 -14.75 8.60 -22.14
C TYR A 206 -15.33 9.63 -23.10
N ASN A 207 -15.64 10.83 -22.60
CA ASN A 207 -16.13 11.94 -23.41
C ASN A 207 -14.94 12.74 -23.95
N PHE A 208 -14.56 12.46 -25.19
CA PHE A 208 -13.51 13.19 -25.89
C PHE A 208 -14.05 14.47 -26.52
N THR A 209 -13.42 15.59 -26.24
CA THR A 209 -13.78 16.88 -26.83
C THR A 209 -12.71 17.34 -27.81
N ASP A 210 -13.12 17.66 -29.03
CA ASP A 210 -12.27 18.44 -29.93
C ASP A 210 -12.27 19.93 -29.53
N ASP A 211 -11.48 20.75 -30.22
CA ASP A 211 -11.37 22.18 -29.91
C ASP A 211 -12.50 23.03 -30.48
N THR A 212 -13.40 22.43 -31.26
CA THR A 212 -14.64 23.09 -31.72
C THR A 212 -15.78 22.91 -30.72
N GLY A 213 -15.57 22.10 -29.67
CA GLY A 213 -16.59 21.72 -28.69
C GLY A 213 -17.39 20.48 -29.08
N GLY A 214 -16.99 19.79 -30.15
CA GLY A 214 -17.56 18.50 -30.54
C GLY A 214 -17.23 17.44 -29.50
N VAL A 215 -18.26 16.74 -29.00
CA VAL A 215 -18.12 15.68 -27.98
C VAL A 215 -18.30 14.32 -28.65
N PHE A 216 -17.33 13.43 -28.46
CA PHE A 216 -17.32 12.07 -28.97
C PHE A 216 -17.21 11.09 -27.80
N VAL A 217 -18.13 10.13 -27.73
CA VAL A 217 -18.03 9.07 -26.72
C VAL A 217 -17.10 8.00 -27.26
N LEU A 218 -15.99 7.80 -26.56
CA LEU A 218 -14.99 6.78 -26.82
C LEU A 218 -15.17 5.62 -25.85
N THR A 219 -14.95 4.41 -26.33
CA THR A 219 -14.80 3.22 -25.51
C THR A 219 -13.36 2.73 -25.62
N LEU A 220 -12.70 2.64 -24.48
CA LEU A 220 -11.32 2.19 -24.33
C LEU A 220 -11.28 0.94 -23.45
N GLU A 221 -10.32 0.06 -23.70
CA GLU A 221 -9.98 -0.97 -22.72
C GLU A 221 -9.52 -0.33 -21.41
N ASN A 222 -9.83 -0.96 -20.28
CA ASN A 222 -9.38 -0.46 -18.99
C ASN A 222 -8.03 -1.09 -18.59
N PRO A 223 -6.93 -0.31 -18.49
CA PRO A 223 -5.65 -0.78 -17.99
C PRO A 223 -5.64 -1.04 -16.47
N LEU A 224 -6.63 -0.54 -15.72
CA LEU A 224 -6.68 -0.63 -14.26
C LEU A 224 -7.38 -1.91 -13.74
N SER A 225 -8.14 -2.58 -14.59
CA SER A 225 -8.95 -3.74 -14.19
C SER A 225 -8.11 -5.01 -14.07
N PHE A 226 -7.15 -5.22 -14.97
CA PHE A 226 -6.21 -6.33 -14.94
C PHE A 226 -5.01 -6.06 -15.84
N TYR A 227 -3.93 -6.82 -15.62
CA TYR A 227 -2.79 -6.89 -16.53
C TYR A 227 -2.78 -8.24 -17.27
N PRO A 228 -2.84 -8.26 -18.61
CA PRO A 228 -2.65 -9.48 -19.40
C PRO A 228 -1.16 -9.77 -19.61
N PHE A 229 -0.72 -10.98 -19.24
CA PHE A 229 0.66 -11.41 -19.46
C PHE A 229 0.85 -11.84 -20.92
N LYS A 230 1.91 -11.36 -21.59
CA LYS A 230 2.33 -11.90 -22.89
C LYS A 230 2.97 -13.29 -22.73
N GLY A 231 3.65 -13.49 -21.61
CA GLY A 231 4.19 -14.75 -21.13
C GLY A 231 4.41 -14.63 -19.63
N LEU A 232 4.11 -15.69 -18.88
CA LEU A 232 4.26 -15.68 -17.43
C LEU A 232 5.74 -15.47 -17.07
N PRO A 233 6.05 -14.57 -16.11
CA PRO A 233 7.40 -14.44 -15.58
C PRO A 233 7.91 -15.79 -15.03
N PRO A 234 9.24 -16.05 -15.14
CA PRO A 234 9.84 -17.23 -14.53
C PRO A 234 9.51 -17.34 -13.03
N GLY A 235 9.31 -18.57 -12.55
CA GLY A 235 9.03 -18.83 -11.14
C GLY A 235 7.56 -18.74 -10.72
N PHE A 236 6.65 -18.33 -11.61
CA PHE A 236 5.21 -18.40 -11.33
C PHE A 236 4.77 -19.85 -11.08
N LYS A 237 4.10 -20.10 -9.94
CA LYS A 237 3.72 -21.44 -9.49
C LYS A 237 2.28 -21.47 -9.00
N ASN A 238 1.59 -22.57 -9.29
CA ASN A 238 0.27 -22.84 -8.72
C ASN A 238 0.39 -23.16 -7.22
N LYS A 239 -0.52 -22.61 -6.42
CA LYS A 239 -0.63 -22.76 -4.97
C LYS A 239 -2.03 -23.29 -4.63
N PRO A 240 -2.29 -24.61 -4.78
CA PRO A 240 -3.58 -25.18 -4.41
C PRO A 240 -3.77 -25.11 -2.89
N GLY A 241 -4.90 -24.54 -2.46
CA GLY A 241 -5.22 -24.36 -1.04
C GLY A 241 -6.49 -25.12 -0.64
N ARG A 242 -6.72 -25.23 0.68
CA ARG A 242 -7.87 -25.98 1.24
C ARG A 242 -9.21 -25.28 1.03
N THR A 243 -9.23 -23.95 1.12
CA THR A 243 -10.44 -23.12 1.03
C THR A 243 -10.52 -22.36 -0.28
N ALA A 244 -9.37 -21.87 -0.77
CA ALA A 244 -9.22 -21.29 -2.09
C ALA A 244 -7.88 -21.70 -2.70
N SER A 245 -7.84 -21.89 -4.01
CA SER A 245 -6.61 -22.21 -4.76
C SER A 245 -6.18 -21.03 -5.60
N SER A 246 -4.87 -20.82 -5.71
CA SER A 246 -4.28 -19.80 -6.57
C SER A 246 -3.56 -20.46 -7.74
N TRP A 247 -3.93 -20.12 -8.97
CA TRP A 247 -3.39 -20.77 -10.17
C TRP A 247 -2.45 -19.82 -10.93
N PHE A 248 -1.49 -19.22 -10.23
CA PHE A 248 -0.58 -18.23 -10.82
C PHE A 248 0.24 -18.78 -12.01
N GLY A 249 0.54 -20.08 -12.02
CA GLY A 249 1.24 -20.73 -13.13
C GLY A 249 0.38 -20.95 -14.38
N THR A 250 -0.92 -20.63 -14.36
CA THR A 250 -1.82 -20.75 -15.51
C THR A 250 -2.61 -19.48 -15.81
N TRP A 251 -2.78 -18.59 -14.84
CA TRP A 251 -3.50 -17.32 -15.03
C TRP A 251 -2.71 -16.34 -15.92
N MET A 252 -3.05 -16.30 -17.21
CA MET A 252 -2.46 -15.38 -18.21
C MET A 252 -2.90 -13.92 -18.08
N ARG A 253 -3.57 -13.57 -16.98
CA ARG A 253 -3.85 -12.20 -16.56
C ARG A 253 -3.92 -12.11 -15.05
N THR A 254 -3.72 -10.92 -14.51
CA THR A 254 -3.99 -10.70 -13.09
C THR A 254 -5.48 -10.84 -12.80
N VAL A 255 -5.76 -11.42 -11.64
CA VAL A 255 -7.11 -11.65 -11.10
C VAL A 255 -7.15 -11.29 -9.63
N ARG A 256 -8.33 -10.87 -9.19
CA ARG A 256 -8.69 -10.60 -7.80
C ARG A 256 -9.84 -11.55 -7.43
N TYR A 257 -9.71 -12.31 -6.35
CA TYR A 257 -10.65 -13.40 -6.02
C TYR A 257 -10.82 -14.35 -7.22
N GLY A 258 -9.72 -14.95 -7.67
CA GLY A 258 -9.67 -15.78 -8.87
C GLY A 258 -10.46 -17.09 -8.73
N PRO A 259 -10.79 -17.75 -9.86
CA PRO A 259 -11.57 -18.98 -9.83
C PRO A 259 -10.81 -20.14 -9.17
N ASN A 260 -11.51 -20.94 -8.37
CA ASN A 260 -10.94 -22.12 -7.73
C ASN A 260 -10.68 -23.28 -8.70
N ASP A 261 -11.47 -23.39 -9.77
CA ASP A 261 -11.25 -24.36 -10.84
C ASP A 261 -10.21 -23.81 -11.84
N PRO A 262 -9.06 -24.49 -12.05
CA PRO A 262 -8.04 -24.04 -12.99
C PRO A 262 -8.50 -24.01 -14.46
N GLN A 263 -9.64 -24.63 -14.79
CA GLN A 263 -10.22 -24.64 -16.14
C GLN A 263 -11.32 -23.59 -16.34
N ALA A 264 -11.75 -22.91 -15.27
CA ALA A 264 -12.77 -21.87 -15.40
C ALA A 264 -12.23 -20.62 -16.12
N PRO A 265 -13.11 -19.80 -16.71
CA PRO A 265 -12.72 -18.52 -17.30
C PRO A 265 -11.93 -17.66 -16.30
N ILE A 266 -10.79 -17.13 -16.74
CA ILE A 266 -9.89 -16.33 -15.91
C ILE A 266 -10.47 -14.92 -15.78
N ASP A 267 -11.23 -14.70 -14.72
CA ASP A 267 -11.78 -13.39 -14.38
C ASP A 267 -11.74 -13.12 -12.87
N SER A 268 -11.93 -11.85 -12.51
CA SER A 268 -11.97 -11.44 -11.11
C SER A 268 -13.39 -11.48 -10.56
N ASP A 269 -13.58 -12.07 -9.38
CA ASP A 269 -14.84 -11.99 -8.65
C ASP A 269 -14.95 -10.64 -7.91
N THR A 270 -15.42 -9.64 -8.66
CA THR A 270 -15.58 -8.26 -8.15
C THR A 270 -16.68 -8.16 -7.08
N ASP A 271 -17.67 -9.06 -7.10
CA ASP A 271 -18.75 -9.06 -6.12
C ASP A 271 -18.23 -9.50 -4.75
N THR A 272 -17.47 -10.60 -4.71
CA THR A 272 -16.82 -11.05 -3.48
C THR A 272 -15.82 -10.01 -2.97
N LEU A 273 -15.02 -9.41 -3.85
CA LEU A 273 -14.11 -8.32 -3.50
C LEU A 273 -14.88 -7.17 -2.83
N ASN A 274 -15.96 -6.69 -3.45
CA ASN A 274 -16.75 -5.58 -2.92
C ASN A 274 -17.42 -5.91 -1.58
N GLN A 275 -17.90 -7.14 -1.41
CA GLN A 275 -18.45 -7.59 -0.13
C GLN A 275 -17.38 -7.55 0.98
N LYS A 276 -16.17 -8.02 0.69
CA LYS A 276 -15.05 -8.00 1.65
C LYS A 276 -14.58 -6.58 1.94
N LEU A 277 -14.42 -5.76 0.92
CA LEU A 277 -14.00 -4.36 1.06
C LEU A 277 -14.98 -3.57 1.94
N LYS A 278 -16.29 -3.66 1.69
CA LYS A 278 -17.30 -2.96 2.50
C LYS A 278 -17.34 -3.47 3.94
N ALA A 279 -17.13 -4.76 4.15
CA ALA A 279 -17.10 -5.35 5.49
C ALA A 279 -15.90 -4.86 6.33
N GLU A 280 -14.74 -4.64 5.70
CA GLU A 280 -13.52 -4.20 6.39
C GLU A 280 -13.33 -2.67 6.44
N ALA A 281 -14.09 -1.90 5.64
CA ALA A 281 -13.91 -0.46 5.44
C ALA A 281 -13.83 0.34 6.76
N GLU A 282 -14.72 0.08 7.72
CA GLU A 282 -14.72 0.77 9.02
C GLU A 282 -13.48 0.45 9.86
N CYS A 283 -13.04 -0.82 9.86
CA CYS A 283 -11.84 -1.24 10.59
C CYS A 283 -10.60 -0.58 9.98
N ILE A 284 -10.47 -0.64 8.66
CA ILE A 284 -9.37 -0.05 7.90
C ILE A 284 -9.30 1.46 8.10
N ARG A 285 -10.45 2.14 8.06
CA ARG A 285 -10.56 3.58 8.32
C ARG A 285 -10.08 3.94 9.73
N HIS A 286 -10.55 3.25 10.77
CA HIS A 286 -10.09 3.49 12.14
C HIS A 286 -8.61 3.18 12.35
N ARG A 287 -8.08 2.09 11.77
CA ARG A 287 -6.65 1.74 11.83
C ARG A 287 -5.79 2.77 11.09
N THR A 288 -6.32 3.38 10.03
CA THR A 288 -5.66 4.51 9.37
C THR A 288 -5.61 5.74 10.28
N ALA A 289 -6.65 5.99 11.08
CA ALA A 289 -6.67 7.10 12.01
C ALA A 289 -5.61 6.97 13.13
N THR A 290 -5.31 5.74 13.58
CA THR A 290 -4.32 5.52 14.65
C THR A 290 -2.90 5.84 14.22
N LEU A 291 -2.58 5.81 12.92
CA LEU A 291 -1.30 6.25 12.38
C LEU A 291 -0.94 7.68 12.83
N PHE A 292 -1.95 8.52 13.06
CA PHE A 292 -1.79 9.91 13.47
C PHE A 292 -1.93 10.13 14.98
N ALA A 293 -2.02 9.06 15.78
CA ALA A 293 -2.25 9.10 17.23
C ALA A 293 -1.03 8.65 18.07
N LEU A 294 0.17 8.57 17.47
CA LEU A 294 1.41 8.24 18.18
C LEU A 294 1.77 9.36 19.19
N PRO A 295 2.03 9.03 20.46
CA PRO A 295 2.30 10.03 21.49
C PRO A 295 3.61 10.77 21.23
N ARG A 296 3.69 12.04 21.65
CA ARG A 296 4.99 12.72 21.80
C ARG A 296 5.71 12.18 23.04
N PRO A 297 7.02 11.96 23.02
CA PRO A 297 7.76 11.59 24.23
C PRO A 297 7.79 12.76 25.22
N ASP A 298 7.25 12.59 26.42
CA ASP A 298 7.65 13.37 27.61
C ASP A 298 8.80 12.69 28.38
N VAL A 299 9.33 11.58 27.88
CA VAL A 299 10.49 10.87 28.45
C VAL A 299 11.32 10.33 27.30
N LYS A 300 12.66 10.36 27.42
CA LYS A 300 13.76 9.75 26.64
C LYS A 300 13.44 8.53 25.73
N ILE A 301 12.43 8.62 24.89
CA ILE A 301 12.08 7.69 23.84
C ILE A 301 12.43 8.45 22.56
N THR A 302 13.58 8.13 22.02
CA THR A 302 14.19 8.76 20.85
C THR A 302 13.27 8.57 19.64
N GLY A 303 13.13 9.58 18.77
CA GLY A 303 12.24 9.54 17.59
C GLY A 303 12.41 8.32 16.68
N THR A 304 13.52 7.59 16.80
CA THR A 304 13.74 6.26 16.23
C THR A 304 12.67 5.23 16.56
N ARG A 305 12.13 5.22 17.79
CA ARG A 305 11.07 4.27 18.17
C ARG A 305 9.74 4.58 17.48
N ILE A 306 9.39 5.86 17.37
CA ILE A 306 8.12 6.29 16.75
C ILE A 306 8.12 5.95 15.26
N PHE A 307 9.23 6.20 14.55
CA PHE A 307 9.32 5.84 13.14
C PHE A 307 9.22 4.33 12.93
N ASP A 308 9.90 3.52 13.74
CA ASP A 308 9.85 2.06 13.64
C ASP A 308 8.42 1.52 13.87
N GLU A 309 7.74 1.98 14.92
CA GLU A 309 6.35 1.63 15.22
C GLU A 309 5.37 2.06 14.11
N PHE A 310 5.60 3.24 13.51
CA PHE A 310 4.79 3.71 12.39
C PHE A 310 5.07 2.94 11.10
N SER A 311 6.33 2.71 10.75
CA SER A 311 6.72 2.42 9.38
C SER A 311 6.41 0.99 8.97
N ASN A 312 6.53 0.02 9.88
CA ASN A 312 6.63 -1.38 9.53
C ASN A 312 5.95 -2.32 10.54
N HIS A 313 5.58 -3.53 10.12
CA HIS A 313 4.87 -4.51 10.95
C HIS A 313 5.81 -5.41 11.79
N THR A 314 7.12 -5.19 11.71
CA THR A 314 8.18 -5.98 12.32
C THR A 314 9.05 -5.13 13.25
N THR A 315 8.40 -4.46 14.18
CA THR A 315 9.01 -3.46 15.06
C THR A 315 10.18 -4.05 15.86
N GLU A 316 11.38 -3.51 15.66
CA GLU A 316 12.60 -3.91 16.38
C GLU A 316 12.83 -3.07 17.66
N SER A 317 12.22 -1.89 17.74
CA SER A 317 12.28 -0.99 18.89
C SER A 317 11.47 -1.46 20.10
N ASN A 318 10.54 -2.40 19.91
CA ASN A 318 9.70 -2.94 20.96
C ASN A 318 10.46 -3.98 21.81
N THR A 319 10.66 -3.68 23.09
CA THR A 319 11.05 -4.74 24.04
C THR A 319 9.84 -5.62 24.36
N LYS A 320 10.08 -6.86 24.78
CA LYS A 320 9.02 -7.73 25.33
C LYS A 320 8.26 -7.06 26.48
N GLN A 321 8.80 -6.02 27.12
CA GLN A 321 8.22 -5.32 28.25
C GLN A 321 7.31 -4.17 27.83
N ASP A 322 7.53 -3.55 26.66
CA ASP A 322 6.73 -2.44 26.13
C ASP A 322 5.28 -2.85 25.85
N VAL A 323 5.08 -4.08 25.36
CA VAL A 323 3.75 -4.72 25.16
C VAL A 323 2.92 -4.78 26.46
N TYR A 324 3.56 -4.73 27.64
CA TYR A 324 2.90 -4.82 28.95
C TYR A 324 2.68 -3.48 29.66
N THR A 325 3.22 -2.36 29.14
CA THR A 325 3.24 -1.07 29.85
C THR A 325 1.99 -0.20 29.66
N GLY A 326 1.09 -0.58 28.76
CA GLY A 326 -0.16 0.15 28.54
C GLY A 326 0.02 1.44 27.74
N GLU A 327 0.98 1.50 26.84
CA GLU A 327 1.03 2.51 25.77
C GLU A 327 -0.08 2.21 24.73
N PRO A 328 -0.64 3.22 24.03
CA PRO A 328 -1.70 2.99 23.05
C PRO A 328 -1.24 2.02 21.96
N GLU A 329 -1.92 0.88 21.85
CA GLU A 329 -1.69 -0.09 20.77
C GLU A 329 -2.10 0.56 19.43
N ILE A 330 -1.10 0.95 18.63
CA ILE A 330 -1.24 1.59 17.32
C ILE A 330 -0.83 0.59 16.22
N ASP A 331 -1.43 0.68 15.04
CA ASP A 331 -1.01 -0.14 13.90
C ASP A 331 0.09 0.59 13.13
N SER A 332 0.89 -0.16 12.38
CA SER A 332 1.83 0.44 11.45
C SER A 332 1.19 0.71 10.10
N LEU A 333 1.78 1.63 9.34
CA LEU A 333 1.43 1.90 7.94
C LEU A 333 1.44 0.60 7.13
N GLU A 334 2.51 -0.19 7.29
CA GLU A 334 2.65 -1.51 6.64
C GLU A 334 1.54 -2.46 7.09
N GLY A 335 1.20 -2.49 8.38
CA GLY A 335 0.15 -3.34 8.90
C GLY A 335 -1.25 -3.03 8.34
N VAL A 336 -1.57 -1.76 8.06
CA VAL A 336 -2.82 -1.38 7.36
C VAL A 336 -2.74 -1.72 5.87
N HIS A 337 -1.59 -1.47 5.25
CA HIS A 337 -1.28 -1.86 3.87
C HIS A 337 -1.50 -3.37 3.63
N ASP A 338 -0.99 -4.23 4.50
CA ASP A 338 -1.11 -5.69 4.39
C ASP A 338 -2.58 -6.16 4.34
N SER A 339 -3.42 -5.49 5.11
CA SER A 339 -4.85 -5.80 5.15
C SER A 339 -5.53 -5.43 3.84
N MET A 340 -5.10 -4.35 3.18
CA MET A 340 -5.61 -3.98 1.86
C MET A 340 -5.14 -4.94 0.77
N HIS A 341 -3.93 -5.48 0.86
CA HIS A 341 -3.47 -6.55 -0.05
C HIS A 341 -4.39 -7.78 -0.04
N ASP A 342 -4.74 -8.28 1.16
CA ASP A 342 -5.68 -9.40 1.31
C ASP A 342 -7.11 -9.03 0.88
N VAL A 343 -7.61 -7.86 1.28
CA VAL A 343 -8.95 -7.39 0.89
C VAL A 343 -9.10 -7.27 -0.63
N LEU A 344 -8.07 -6.76 -1.33
CA LEU A 344 -8.12 -6.57 -2.78
C LEU A 344 -7.79 -7.84 -3.55
N GLY A 345 -6.98 -8.74 -2.98
CA GLY A 345 -6.48 -9.92 -3.66
C GLY A 345 -7.32 -11.17 -3.45
N GLY A 346 -7.68 -11.48 -2.20
CA GLY A 346 -8.09 -12.83 -1.82
C GLY A 346 -7.03 -13.86 -2.27
N ASN A 347 -7.45 -14.89 -3.00
CA ASN A 347 -6.54 -15.87 -3.64
C ASN A 347 -5.91 -15.36 -4.96
N GLY A 348 -6.13 -14.11 -5.33
CA GLY A 348 -5.62 -13.45 -6.51
C GLY A 348 -4.23 -12.81 -6.33
N HIS A 349 -3.79 -12.05 -7.32
CA HIS A 349 -2.40 -11.55 -7.39
C HIS A 349 -2.09 -10.55 -6.29
N MET A 350 -2.99 -9.61 -5.98
CA MET A 350 -2.82 -8.65 -4.89
C MET A 350 -2.64 -9.29 -3.50
N GLY A 351 -3.08 -10.54 -3.32
CA GLY A 351 -3.06 -11.25 -2.04
C GLY A 351 -1.74 -11.97 -1.74
N ASP A 352 -0.76 -11.91 -2.66
CA ASP A 352 0.53 -12.58 -2.50
C ASP A 352 1.69 -11.65 -2.93
N PRO A 353 2.70 -11.39 -2.06
CA PRO A 353 3.78 -10.44 -2.33
C PRO A 353 4.65 -10.80 -3.55
N ASP A 354 4.64 -12.05 -4.01
CA ASP A 354 5.41 -12.47 -5.18
C ASP A 354 4.76 -12.02 -6.49
N TYR A 355 3.44 -11.80 -6.45
CA TYR A 355 2.58 -11.57 -7.62
C TYR A 355 1.90 -10.19 -7.58
N ALA A 356 1.79 -9.55 -6.41
CA ALA A 356 1.01 -8.33 -6.21
C ALA A 356 1.45 -7.18 -7.13
N GLY A 357 2.77 -7.01 -7.33
CA GLY A 357 3.34 -5.97 -8.19
C GLY A 357 2.85 -5.99 -9.64
N PHE A 358 2.26 -7.10 -10.10
CA PHE A 358 1.70 -7.20 -11.45
C PHE A 358 0.25 -6.70 -11.55
N ASP A 359 -0.55 -6.62 -10.47
CA ASP A 359 -1.93 -6.13 -10.58
C ASP A 359 -1.94 -4.59 -10.67
N PRO A 360 -2.61 -3.96 -11.65
CA PRO A 360 -2.62 -2.50 -11.79
C PRO A 360 -3.06 -1.72 -10.56
N ILE A 361 -3.93 -2.28 -9.71
CA ILE A 361 -4.37 -1.60 -8.47
C ILE A 361 -3.27 -1.51 -7.42
N PHE A 362 -2.21 -2.33 -7.53
CA PHE A 362 -1.02 -2.28 -6.67
C PHE A 362 -0.47 -0.86 -6.59
N PHE A 363 -0.23 -0.23 -7.74
CA PHE A 363 0.37 1.10 -7.76
C PHE A 363 -0.58 2.19 -7.23
N LEU A 364 -1.89 2.03 -7.37
CA LEU A 364 -2.87 2.96 -6.77
C LEU A 364 -2.92 2.80 -5.26
N HIS A 365 -2.85 1.57 -4.77
CA HIS A 365 -2.75 1.25 -3.36
C HIS A 365 -1.48 1.88 -2.75
N HIS A 366 -0.31 1.62 -3.36
CA HIS A 366 0.96 2.20 -2.90
C HIS A 366 1.04 3.72 -3.06
N CYS A 367 0.35 4.31 -4.04
CA CYS A 367 0.25 5.76 -4.16
C CYS A 367 -0.52 6.40 -2.99
N ASN A 368 -1.54 5.70 -2.45
CA ASN A 368 -2.23 6.13 -1.23
C ASN A 368 -1.41 5.83 0.04
N VAL A 369 -0.67 4.72 0.08
CA VAL A 369 0.29 4.46 1.18
C VAL A 369 1.36 5.56 1.25
N ASP A 370 1.88 5.98 0.09
CA ASP A 370 2.80 7.11 -0.01
C ASP A 370 2.17 8.45 0.42
N ARG A 371 0.87 8.63 0.12
CA ARG A 371 0.10 9.79 0.59
C ARG A 371 -0.03 9.81 2.11
N LEU A 372 -0.37 8.68 2.73
CA LEU A 372 -0.44 8.54 4.18
C LEU A 372 0.92 8.79 4.83
N TYR A 373 2.00 8.28 4.20
CA TYR A 373 3.35 8.56 4.64
C TYR A 373 3.68 10.06 4.57
N ALA A 374 3.38 10.74 3.46
CA ALA A 374 3.61 12.18 3.32
C ALA A 374 2.85 13.01 4.37
N LEU A 375 1.59 12.64 4.66
CA LEU A 375 0.80 13.27 5.71
C LEU A 375 1.40 13.05 7.09
N TRP A 376 1.91 11.84 7.35
CA TRP A 376 2.53 11.50 8.62
C TRP A 376 3.85 12.27 8.82
N GLU A 377 4.75 12.28 7.82
CA GLU A 377 6.00 13.05 7.87
C GLU A 377 5.75 14.53 8.13
N TYR A 378 4.69 15.08 7.54
CA TYR A 378 4.34 16.48 7.68
C TYR A 378 3.96 16.86 9.12
N VAL A 379 3.28 15.97 9.83
CA VAL A 379 2.80 16.22 11.20
C VAL A 379 3.69 15.65 12.30
N TYR A 380 4.65 14.78 11.94
CA TYR A 380 5.73 14.24 12.77
C TYR A 380 7.13 14.55 12.19
N PRO A 381 7.49 15.84 12.02
CA PRO A 381 8.72 16.21 11.31
C PRO A 381 10.01 15.76 12.01
N ASP A 382 10.02 15.70 13.35
CA ASP A 382 11.20 15.37 14.15
C ASP A 382 11.30 13.88 14.52
N ASP A 383 10.21 13.12 14.35
CA ASP A 383 10.12 11.71 14.71
C ASP A 383 10.37 10.77 13.52
N CYS A 384 10.88 11.29 12.41
CA CYS A 384 11.20 10.50 11.22
C CYS A 384 12.63 9.91 11.23
N PHE A 385 13.46 10.17 12.25
CA PHE A 385 14.88 9.81 12.21
C PHE A 385 15.12 8.32 12.43
N MET A 386 15.94 7.70 11.56
CA MET A 386 16.56 6.40 11.82
C MET A 386 17.99 6.66 12.28
N ASP A 387 18.39 6.19 13.45
CA ASP A 387 19.80 6.25 13.88
C ASP A 387 20.60 5.23 13.05
N GLU A 388 21.85 5.58 12.69
CA GLU A 388 22.63 4.94 11.61
C GLU A 388 22.90 3.41 11.79
N GLU A 389 22.57 2.79 12.93
CA GLU A 389 22.86 1.36 13.17
C GLU A 389 21.82 0.63 14.07
N SER A 390 20.60 1.17 14.24
CA SER A 390 19.63 0.57 15.20
C SER A 390 18.66 -0.45 14.60
N PHE A 391 18.56 -0.53 13.27
CA PHE A 391 17.54 -1.34 12.58
C PHE A 391 18.18 -2.21 11.51
N THR A 392 17.50 -3.28 11.13
CA THR A 392 17.98 -4.16 10.08
C THR A 392 16.94 -4.41 9.00
N GLN A 393 17.40 -4.90 7.86
CA GLN A 393 16.57 -5.60 6.90
C GLN A 393 16.53 -7.08 7.34
N ASN A 394 15.62 -7.36 8.27
CA ASN A 394 15.53 -8.61 9.02
C ASN A 394 15.55 -9.86 8.12
N HIS A 395 14.93 -9.81 6.94
CA HIS A 395 14.80 -10.97 6.06
C HIS A 395 15.64 -10.88 4.79
N GLY A 396 16.27 -9.74 4.51
CA GLY A 396 16.93 -9.51 3.23
C GLY A 396 15.94 -9.27 2.07
N THR A 397 16.39 -8.54 1.07
CA THR A 397 15.69 -8.29 -0.22
C THR A 397 16.53 -8.84 -1.36
N TYR A 398 16.30 -8.53 -2.63
CA TYR A 398 17.19 -8.96 -3.71
C TYR A 398 18.65 -8.45 -3.57
N ASN A 399 18.87 -7.28 -2.94
CA ASN A 399 20.21 -6.68 -2.78
C ASN A 399 20.71 -6.57 -1.35
N LEU A 400 19.80 -6.54 -0.37
CA LEU A 400 20.16 -6.49 1.04
C LEU A 400 20.22 -7.91 1.59
N VAL A 401 21.32 -8.23 2.24
CA VAL A 401 21.54 -9.55 2.82
C VAL A 401 20.71 -9.72 4.09
N TYR A 402 20.56 -10.97 4.53
CA TYR A 402 19.85 -11.29 5.77
C TYR A 402 20.44 -10.53 6.99
N SER A 403 19.57 -9.81 7.72
CA SER A 403 19.92 -8.98 8.89
C SER A 403 20.98 -7.90 8.59
N GLU A 404 21.05 -7.41 7.36
CA GLU A 404 21.90 -6.26 7.03
C GLU A 404 21.41 -5.03 7.80
N GLY A 405 22.32 -4.33 8.49
CA GLY A 405 21.99 -3.06 9.14
C GLY A 405 21.53 -2.02 8.11
N VAL A 406 20.49 -1.27 8.45
CA VAL A 406 19.94 -0.22 7.58
C VAL A 406 20.00 1.14 8.27
N ALA A 407 20.22 2.17 7.46
CA ALA A 407 20.40 3.55 7.87
C ALA A 407 19.66 4.48 6.89
N PRO A 408 19.49 5.78 7.21
CA PRO A 408 18.87 6.73 6.30
C PRO A 408 19.54 6.83 4.92
N ARG A 409 20.85 6.55 4.85
CA ARG A 409 21.66 6.56 3.62
C ARG A 409 21.72 5.22 2.89
N THR A 410 21.05 4.18 3.40
CA THR A 410 21.00 2.89 2.73
C THR A 410 20.36 3.06 1.35
N SER A 411 21.05 2.55 0.33
CA SER A 411 20.57 2.58 -1.05
C SER A 411 19.24 1.84 -1.19
N LEU A 412 18.27 2.50 -1.81
CA LEU A 412 16.95 1.98 -2.15
C LEU A 412 16.98 1.36 -3.54
N TRP A 413 17.68 0.23 -3.67
CA TRP A 413 17.81 -0.53 -4.92
C TRP A 413 16.45 -0.92 -5.50
N PRO A 414 16.26 -0.95 -6.84
CA PRO A 414 17.23 -0.61 -7.89
C PRO A 414 17.12 0.86 -8.35
N PHE A 415 16.53 1.74 -7.54
CA PHE A 415 16.13 3.07 -8.00
C PHE A 415 17.32 4.03 -7.97
N ARG A 416 17.75 4.46 -9.14
CA ARG A 416 18.85 5.42 -9.31
C ARG A 416 18.38 6.86 -9.37
N THR A 417 19.13 7.74 -8.73
CA THR A 417 19.00 9.20 -8.82
C THR A 417 19.85 9.77 -9.95
N ASP A 418 20.97 9.12 -10.26
CA ASP A 418 21.87 9.39 -11.37
C ASP A 418 22.67 8.10 -11.73
N PRO A 419 23.55 8.11 -12.74
CA PRO A 419 24.26 6.89 -13.16
C PRO A 419 25.11 6.22 -12.06
N ASP A 420 25.49 6.94 -11.01
CA ASP A 420 26.41 6.46 -9.97
C ASP A 420 25.73 6.30 -8.60
N ASN A 421 24.60 6.97 -8.37
CA ASN A 421 23.93 7.03 -7.07
C ASN A 421 22.52 6.43 -7.07
N TYR A 422 22.15 5.87 -5.93
CA TYR A 422 20.81 5.36 -5.64
C TYR A 422 20.01 6.36 -4.82
N TRP A 423 18.69 6.24 -4.89
CA TRP A 423 17.82 6.83 -3.90
C TRP A 423 18.18 6.32 -2.51
N THR A 424 18.00 7.17 -1.51
CA THR A 424 18.17 6.85 -0.09
C THR A 424 16.92 7.29 0.67
N SER A 425 16.72 6.78 1.89
CA SER A 425 15.61 7.25 2.73
C SER A 425 15.71 8.76 3.01
N ASP A 426 16.92 9.30 3.22
CA ASP A 426 17.14 10.76 3.38
C ASP A 426 16.57 11.57 2.19
N GLN A 427 16.79 11.10 0.96
CA GLN A 427 16.28 11.77 -0.24
C GLN A 427 14.80 11.51 -0.48
N ALA A 428 14.33 10.31 -0.15
CA ALA A 428 12.94 9.92 -0.33
C ALA A 428 12.00 10.64 0.64
N ARG A 429 12.48 11.25 1.72
CA ARG A 429 11.65 11.91 2.74
C ARG A 429 11.25 13.33 2.38
N ARG A 430 10.12 13.77 2.94
CA ARG A 430 9.59 15.16 2.95
C ARG A 430 9.36 15.81 1.57
N PHE A 431 8.70 16.97 1.58
CA PHE A 431 8.27 17.71 0.37
C PHE A 431 8.58 19.22 0.46
N GLU A 432 9.52 19.62 1.31
CA GLU A 432 9.90 21.04 1.47
C GLU A 432 10.82 21.50 0.31
N GLU A 433 10.93 22.81 0.12
CA GLU A 433 11.66 23.40 -1.03
C GLU A 433 13.13 23.00 -1.12
N ASN A 434 13.78 22.75 0.03
CA ASN A 434 15.19 22.38 0.11
C ASN A 434 15.43 20.85 0.15
N ASP A 435 14.36 20.05 0.19
CA ASP A 435 14.48 18.60 0.15
C ASP A 435 14.79 18.09 -1.25
N TYR A 436 15.22 16.84 -1.35
CA TYR A 436 15.47 16.23 -2.64
C TYR A 436 14.17 16.17 -3.47
N PRO A 437 14.15 16.75 -4.69
CA PRO A 437 12.91 17.00 -5.40
C PRO A 437 12.31 15.71 -5.96
N LYS A 438 11.01 15.54 -5.70
CA LYS A 438 10.20 14.41 -6.17
C LYS A 438 9.26 14.80 -7.32
N TYR A 439 9.08 16.10 -7.53
CA TYR A 439 8.24 16.71 -8.57
C TYR A 439 6.75 16.35 -8.50
N TYR A 440 6.29 15.83 -7.37
CA TYR A 440 4.87 15.66 -7.08
C TYR A 440 4.55 16.12 -5.66
N THR A 441 3.26 16.33 -5.39
CA THR A 441 2.69 16.56 -4.06
C THR A 441 1.31 15.91 -3.98
N TYR A 442 0.51 16.24 -2.97
CA TYR A 442 -0.87 15.81 -2.81
C TYR A 442 -1.82 17.00 -2.64
N PRO A 443 -3.08 16.92 -3.11
CA PRO A 443 -4.10 17.89 -2.77
C PRO A 443 -4.26 18.00 -1.24
N PRO A 444 -4.52 19.21 -0.69
CA PRO A 444 -4.70 19.37 0.74
C PRO A 444 -5.85 18.52 1.29
N VAL A 445 -5.65 17.96 2.48
CA VAL A 445 -6.71 17.26 3.22
C VAL A 445 -7.46 18.27 4.07
N ARG A 446 -8.73 18.50 3.76
CA ARG A 446 -9.59 19.38 4.56
C ARG A 446 -9.99 18.68 5.83
N THR A 447 -9.54 19.19 6.98
CA THR A 447 -9.89 18.67 8.30
C THR A 447 -10.67 19.71 9.10
N VAL A 448 -11.25 19.29 10.23
CA VAL A 448 -11.90 20.20 11.18
C VAL A 448 -10.95 21.25 11.77
N ASN A 449 -9.64 20.99 11.70
CA ASN A 449 -8.58 21.81 12.27
C ASN A 449 -7.76 22.54 11.19
N GLY A 450 -8.27 22.62 9.96
CA GLY A 450 -7.63 23.29 8.82
C GLY A 450 -7.20 22.33 7.71
N ASP A 451 -6.69 22.92 6.62
CA ASP A 451 -6.24 22.19 5.44
C ASP A 451 -4.81 21.70 5.64
N VAL A 452 -4.62 20.38 5.70
CA VAL A 452 -3.30 19.75 5.79
C VAL A 452 -2.68 19.71 4.39
N ASN A 453 -1.77 20.64 4.12
CA ASN A 453 -1.05 20.76 2.86
C ASN A 453 0.44 20.43 3.07
N VAL A 454 0.88 19.25 2.61
CA VAL A 454 2.25 18.76 2.79
C VAL A 454 3.33 19.59 2.07
N SER A 455 2.93 20.53 1.21
CA SER A 455 3.84 21.46 0.51
C SER A 455 3.82 22.88 1.07
N ALA A 456 3.00 23.17 2.08
CA ALA A 456 2.99 24.45 2.77
C ALA A 456 3.82 24.39 4.06
N PRO A 457 4.42 25.50 4.53
CA PRO A 457 5.01 25.54 5.85
C PRO A 457 3.93 25.46 6.94
N ALA A 458 4.27 24.86 8.08
CA ALA A 458 3.43 24.85 9.29
C ALA A 458 4.27 24.92 10.57
N SER A 459 3.72 25.60 11.58
CA SER A 459 4.25 25.65 12.94
C SER A 459 4.07 24.31 13.68
N VAL A 460 4.76 24.17 14.81
CA VAL A 460 4.64 22.99 15.69
C VAL A 460 3.21 22.87 16.24
N GLU A 461 2.58 23.99 16.55
CA GLU A 461 1.20 24.08 17.03
C GLU A 461 0.19 23.71 15.95
N GLU A 462 0.37 24.16 14.71
CA GLU A 462 -0.48 23.76 13.58
C GLU A 462 -0.37 22.25 13.30
N ARG A 463 0.84 21.69 13.36
CA ARG A 463 1.06 20.24 13.18
C ARG A 463 0.36 19.40 14.25
N GLU A 464 0.16 19.91 15.46
CA GLU A 464 -0.69 19.24 16.47
C GLU A 464 -2.16 19.24 16.10
N LEU A 465 -2.66 20.41 15.70
CA LEU A 465 -4.04 20.56 15.27
C LEU A 465 -4.31 19.68 14.03
N TYR A 466 -3.36 19.58 13.11
CA TYR A 466 -3.45 18.70 11.95
C TYR A 466 -3.44 17.22 12.31
N ARG A 467 -2.66 16.76 13.29
CA ARG A 467 -2.74 15.37 13.80
C ARG A 467 -4.15 15.04 14.24
N GLU A 468 -4.70 15.88 15.10
CA GLU A 468 -6.05 15.70 15.62
C GLU A 468 -7.12 15.80 14.50
N GLY A 469 -6.89 16.68 13.52
CA GLY A 469 -7.72 16.83 12.34
C GLY A 469 -7.73 15.56 11.47
N LEU A 470 -6.56 14.96 11.23
CA LEU A 470 -6.40 13.72 10.46
C LEU A 470 -6.98 12.51 11.19
N GLN A 471 -6.77 12.42 12.51
CA GLN A 471 -7.43 11.43 13.35
C GLN A 471 -8.95 11.47 13.19
N THR A 472 -9.54 12.67 13.33
CA THR A 472 -10.98 12.88 13.16
C THR A 472 -11.44 12.60 11.72
N TYR A 473 -10.65 13.03 10.73
CA TYR A 473 -10.92 12.80 9.31
C TYR A 473 -11.01 11.30 8.97
N TYR A 474 -10.23 10.45 9.63
CA TYR A 474 -10.27 8.99 9.49
C TYR A 474 -11.18 8.31 10.53
N GLY A 475 -12.11 9.04 11.14
CA GLY A 475 -13.19 8.47 11.95
C GLY A 475 -12.87 8.26 13.42
N LEU A 476 -11.78 8.83 13.94
CA LEU A 476 -11.49 8.76 15.37
C LEU A 476 -12.36 9.76 16.15
N GLU A 477 -13.38 9.27 16.85
CA GLU A 477 -14.22 10.09 17.74
C GLU A 477 -13.47 10.49 19.02
N LYS A 478 -13.47 11.79 19.35
CA LYS A 478 -12.95 12.29 20.65
C LYS A 478 -13.79 11.85 21.85
N SER A 479 -15.04 11.45 21.66
CA SER A 479 -16.02 11.22 22.72
C SER A 479 -16.26 9.74 23.02
N LEU A 480 -15.25 9.02 23.52
CA LEU A 480 -15.51 7.82 24.31
C LEU A 480 -15.69 8.28 25.77
N ALA A 481 -16.92 8.13 26.26
CA ALA A 481 -17.47 8.68 27.50
C ALA A 481 -16.49 8.78 28.69
N LYS A 482 -16.50 9.93 29.38
CA LYS A 482 -15.97 10.06 30.74
C LYS A 482 -16.49 8.90 31.58
N LEU A 483 -15.59 8.17 32.24
CA LEU A 483 -15.99 7.22 33.28
C LEU A 483 -16.80 8.01 34.34
N PRO A 484 -17.95 7.49 34.80
CA PRO A 484 -18.71 8.14 35.86
C PRO A 484 -17.83 8.37 37.10
N GLU A 485 -17.93 9.55 37.72
CA GLU A 485 -17.28 9.82 39.00
C GLU A 485 -17.74 8.77 40.04
N GLY A 486 -16.77 8.06 40.63
CA GLY A 486 -17.03 6.99 41.61
C GLY A 486 -16.55 5.60 41.23
N PHE A 487 -16.04 5.38 40.01
CA PHE A 487 -15.37 4.12 39.64
C PHE A 487 -13.97 4.05 40.29
N SER A 488 -13.88 3.51 41.50
CA SER A 488 -12.61 3.12 42.14
C SER A 488 -12.28 1.66 41.85
N ARG A 489 -11.03 1.41 41.42
CA ARG A 489 -10.42 0.08 41.19
C ARG A 489 -10.81 -0.95 42.27
N GLN A 490 -11.39 -2.07 41.86
CA GLN A 490 -11.27 -3.33 42.61
C GLN A 490 -10.34 -4.26 41.84
N ILE A 491 -9.11 -4.38 42.34
CA ILE A 491 -8.15 -5.41 41.95
C ILE A 491 -8.58 -6.69 42.67
N SER A 492 -9.26 -7.59 41.96
CA SER A 492 -9.56 -8.92 42.47
C SER A 492 -8.39 -9.85 42.15
N SER A 493 -7.55 -10.10 43.16
CA SER A 493 -6.61 -11.22 43.15
C SER A 493 -7.30 -12.46 43.73
N SER A 494 -7.83 -13.34 42.88
CA SER A 494 -8.23 -14.69 43.30
C SER A 494 -7.60 -15.75 42.40
N GLY A 495 -6.92 -16.70 43.04
CA GLY A 495 -5.86 -17.52 42.47
C GLY A 495 -6.25 -18.61 41.49
N SER A 496 -5.24 -19.00 40.69
CA SER A 496 -5.00 -20.27 39.97
C SER A 496 -5.94 -20.58 38.79
N ARG A 497 -5.51 -20.82 37.53
CA ARG A 497 -4.21 -21.09 36.88
C ARG A 497 -4.18 -20.36 35.51
N VAL A 498 -2.99 -19.93 35.08
CA VAL A 498 -2.70 -19.01 33.96
C VAL A 498 -3.10 -17.56 34.27
N GLY A 499 -2.35 -16.95 35.18
CA GLY A 499 -2.60 -15.59 35.66
C GLY A 499 -2.14 -14.54 34.66
N ILE A 500 -3.09 -13.83 34.08
CA ILE A 500 -2.89 -12.50 33.49
C ILE A 500 -2.58 -11.57 34.67
N ALA A 501 -1.29 -11.38 34.95
CA ALA A 501 -0.85 -10.49 36.01
C ALA A 501 -0.74 -9.06 35.45
N ASN A 502 -1.50 -8.15 36.06
CA ASN A 502 -1.34 -6.69 36.01
C ASN A 502 -1.88 -6.00 34.74
N LEU A 503 -3.19 -5.74 34.74
CA LEU A 503 -3.84 -4.76 33.86
C LEU A 503 -3.59 -3.33 34.40
N TYR A 504 -3.04 -2.45 33.55
CA TYR A 504 -2.95 -1.02 33.80
C TYR A 504 -3.96 -0.29 32.89
N ALA A 505 -4.67 0.70 33.44
CA ALA A 505 -5.64 1.51 32.71
C ALA A 505 -5.07 2.92 32.50
N ILE A 506 -5.01 3.37 31.24
CA ILE A 506 -4.78 4.77 30.89
C ILE A 506 -6.08 5.54 31.18
N GLN A 507 -5.98 6.63 31.92
CA GLN A 507 -7.11 7.54 32.17
C GLN A 507 -7.45 8.29 30.88
N ASP A 508 -8.75 8.35 30.55
CA ASP A 508 -9.41 9.23 29.56
C ASP A 508 -9.60 8.79 28.09
N MET A 509 -9.27 7.56 27.69
CA MET A 509 -9.77 7.02 26.40
C MET A 509 -9.95 5.50 26.48
N ALA A 510 -11.15 5.01 26.82
CA ALA A 510 -11.42 3.57 26.79
C ALA A 510 -11.66 3.09 25.35
N ARG A 511 -10.60 3.04 24.53
CA ARG A 511 -10.57 2.27 23.28
C ARG A 511 -10.29 0.82 23.64
N THR A 512 -11.08 -0.10 23.10
CA THR A 512 -10.77 -1.53 23.22
C THR A 512 -10.00 -1.95 21.98
N VAL A 513 -8.72 -2.21 22.15
CA VAL A 513 -7.84 -2.75 21.13
C VAL A 513 -7.48 -4.18 21.53
N ILE A 514 -7.34 -5.04 20.54
CA ILE A 514 -6.79 -6.38 20.70
C ILE A 514 -5.46 -6.39 19.97
N SER A 515 -4.35 -6.29 20.71
CA SER A 515 -3.04 -6.58 20.16
C SER A 515 -2.89 -8.07 19.87
N ILE A 516 -2.35 -8.31 18.69
CA ILE A 516 -2.08 -9.63 18.17
C ILE A 516 -0.60 -9.68 17.81
N GLN A 517 0.10 -10.66 18.36
CA GLN A 517 1.45 -11.04 17.94
C GLN A 517 1.41 -12.45 17.38
N THR A 518 1.90 -12.62 16.16
CA THR A 518 1.82 -13.90 15.45
C THR A 518 3.13 -14.17 14.71
N PRO A 519 3.57 -15.44 14.58
CA PRO A 519 4.72 -15.77 13.76
C PRO A 519 4.37 -15.64 12.27
N GLU A 520 5.06 -14.78 11.55
CA GLU A 520 4.81 -14.47 10.13
C GLU A 520 4.62 -15.68 9.20
N TYR A 521 5.28 -16.80 9.51
CA TYR A 521 5.28 -18.03 8.70
C TYR A 521 4.49 -19.17 9.33
N ALA A 522 3.45 -18.87 10.12
CA ALA A 522 2.66 -19.88 10.81
C ALA A 522 1.99 -20.90 9.86
N PHE A 523 1.57 -20.46 8.67
CA PHE A 523 0.75 -21.26 7.75
C PHE A 523 1.30 -21.38 6.32
N ASP A 524 2.61 -21.20 6.14
CA ASP A 524 3.29 -21.36 4.85
C ASP A 524 2.67 -20.49 3.73
N GLY A 525 2.36 -19.22 4.04
CA GLY A 525 1.82 -18.20 3.13
C GLY A 525 1.07 -17.08 3.85
N PRO A 526 0.49 -16.12 3.11
CA PRO A 526 -0.35 -15.08 3.69
C PRO A 526 -1.52 -15.71 4.46
N TYR A 527 -1.86 -15.13 5.62
CA TYR A 527 -3.03 -15.54 6.39
C TYR A 527 -3.63 -14.35 7.13
N SER A 528 -4.91 -14.48 7.50
CA SER A 528 -5.60 -13.50 8.34
C SER A 528 -6.14 -14.14 9.61
N ILE A 529 -6.02 -13.40 10.71
CA ILE A 529 -6.67 -13.72 11.99
C ILE A 529 -7.98 -12.96 12.05
N GLN A 530 -9.06 -13.70 12.32
CA GLN A 530 -10.40 -13.17 12.40
C GLN A 530 -10.91 -13.38 13.82
N LEU A 531 -11.34 -12.30 14.46
CA LEU A 531 -12.06 -12.37 15.73
C LEU A 531 -13.56 -12.30 15.42
N HIS A 532 -14.32 -13.26 15.94
CA HIS A 532 -15.73 -13.43 15.63
C HIS A 532 -16.60 -12.43 16.42
N TYR A 533 -16.41 -11.17 16.08
CA TYR A 533 -17.35 -10.06 16.08
C TYR A 533 -16.87 -9.15 14.90
N THR A 534 -16.86 -9.71 13.68
CA THR A 534 -16.45 -9.08 12.39
C THR A 534 -15.28 -8.07 12.42
N ILE A 535 -14.09 -8.48 12.89
CA ILE A 535 -12.85 -7.69 12.70
C ILE A 535 -11.66 -8.60 12.35
N ARG A 536 -10.77 -8.16 11.45
CA ARG A 536 -9.65 -8.96 10.91
C ARG A 536 -8.30 -8.23 10.96
N LYS A 537 -7.22 -9.00 11.10
CA LYS A 537 -5.82 -8.59 10.86
C LYS A 537 -5.16 -9.58 9.90
N THR A 538 -4.45 -9.05 8.90
CA THR A 538 -3.76 -9.85 7.89
C THR A 538 -2.26 -9.82 8.12
N ILE A 539 -1.61 -10.94 7.84
CA ILE A 539 -0.16 -11.10 7.76
C ILE A 539 0.17 -11.37 6.29
N PHE A 540 0.88 -10.45 5.66
CA PHE A 540 1.24 -10.51 4.25
C PHE A 540 2.66 -11.09 4.10
N ALA A 541 2.76 -12.40 3.94
CA ALA A 541 4.02 -13.13 4.02
C ALA A 541 4.28 -14.07 2.82
N ARG A 542 5.55 -14.37 2.55
CA ARG A 542 5.96 -15.31 1.50
C ARG A 542 5.85 -16.78 1.95
N GLN A 543 5.54 -17.69 1.02
CA GLN A 543 5.52 -19.14 1.30
C GLN A 543 6.96 -19.70 1.32
N PRO A 544 7.41 -20.40 2.37
CA PRO A 544 8.71 -21.08 2.36
C PRO A 544 8.63 -22.40 1.58
N GLU A 545 9.63 -22.70 0.74
CA GLU A 545 9.63 -23.89 -0.14
C GLU A 545 9.94 -25.24 0.57
N SER A 546 9.96 -25.31 1.91
CA SER A 546 10.55 -26.46 2.64
C SER A 546 9.65 -27.06 3.73
N ASP A 547 9.33 -28.34 3.59
CA ASP A 547 8.30 -29.05 4.37
C ASP A 547 8.83 -29.89 5.57
N CYS A 548 10.11 -29.76 5.91
CA CYS A 548 10.78 -30.64 6.88
C CYS A 548 10.35 -30.42 8.36
N ALA A 549 10.54 -31.44 9.21
CA ALA A 549 10.16 -31.36 10.63
C ALA A 549 10.93 -30.30 11.43
N ASN A 550 12.22 -30.10 11.12
CA ASN A 550 13.03 -29.03 11.72
C ASN A 550 12.66 -27.64 11.17
N CYS A 551 11.97 -27.62 10.02
CA CYS A 551 11.38 -26.45 9.40
C CYS A 551 10.17 -25.96 10.17
N LYS A 552 9.26 -26.88 10.46
CA LYS A 552 8.08 -26.64 11.30
C LYS A 552 8.44 -26.12 12.70
N LYS A 553 9.49 -26.66 13.34
CA LYS A 553 9.96 -26.17 14.65
C LYS A 553 10.60 -24.79 14.62
N LYS A 554 11.38 -24.45 13.59
CA LYS A 554 12.00 -23.13 13.45
C LYS A 554 10.99 -22.04 13.02
N ARG A 555 9.93 -22.39 12.28
CA ARG A 555 8.81 -21.49 11.98
C ARG A 555 8.09 -21.01 13.24
N ALA A 556 7.96 -21.88 14.24
CA ALA A 556 7.41 -21.53 15.55
C ALA A 556 8.30 -20.58 16.39
N LEU A 557 9.54 -20.34 15.96
CA LEU A 557 10.53 -19.46 16.63
C LEU A 557 10.83 -18.18 15.82
N GLY A 558 10.18 -17.95 14.68
CA GLY A 558 10.51 -16.90 13.71
C GLY A 558 10.14 -15.47 14.13
N THR A 559 10.25 -14.55 13.17
CA THR A 559 9.87 -13.14 13.32
C THR A 559 8.40 -12.99 13.71
N LEU A 560 8.14 -12.13 14.70
CA LEU A 560 6.79 -11.81 15.17
C LEU A 560 6.27 -10.59 14.43
N ILE A 561 5.08 -10.73 13.86
CA ILE A 561 4.34 -9.62 13.26
C ILE A 561 3.46 -9.03 14.33
N HIS A 562 3.56 -7.72 14.51
CA HIS A 562 2.69 -6.98 15.40
C HIS A 562 1.51 -6.38 14.62
N GLY A 563 0.33 -6.51 15.20
CA GLY A 563 -0.89 -5.98 14.64
C GLY A 563 -1.90 -5.62 15.71
N ILE A 564 -2.83 -4.76 15.34
CA ILE A 564 -3.95 -4.42 16.20
C ILE A 564 -5.27 -4.69 15.50
N ILE A 565 -6.24 -5.13 16.29
CA ILE A 565 -7.65 -5.19 15.91
C ILE A 565 -8.39 -4.18 16.79
N ILE A 566 -8.93 -3.14 16.16
CA ILE A 566 -9.73 -2.10 16.86
C ILE A 566 -11.17 -2.58 16.92
N ILE A 567 -11.75 -2.64 18.12
CA ILE A 567 -13.18 -2.90 18.28
C ILE A 567 -13.95 -1.59 18.06
N PRO A 568 -14.77 -1.48 16.99
CA PRO A 568 -15.51 -0.26 16.72
C PRO A 568 -16.42 0.17 17.89
N PRO A 569 -16.58 1.48 18.16
CA PRO A 569 -17.41 1.96 19.26
C PRO A 569 -18.87 1.47 19.21
N ARG A 570 -19.44 1.21 18.02
CA ARG A 570 -20.80 0.65 17.87
C ARG A 570 -20.94 -0.72 18.53
N ILE A 571 -19.91 -1.56 18.43
CA ILE A 571 -19.86 -2.91 18.98
C ILE A 571 -19.85 -2.83 20.51
N ILE A 572 -19.04 -1.92 21.05
CA ILE A 572 -19.01 -1.63 22.49
C ILE A 572 -20.37 -1.11 22.97
N LYS A 573 -21.04 -0.25 22.20
CA LYS A 573 -22.39 0.26 22.53
C LYS A 573 -23.44 -0.85 22.49
N GLU A 574 -23.39 -1.76 21.52
CA GLU A 574 -24.28 -2.93 21.44
C GLU A 574 -24.09 -3.86 22.64
N ILE A 575 -22.83 -4.21 22.97
CA ILE A 575 -22.50 -5.05 24.14
C ILE A 575 -22.95 -4.36 25.44
N ARG A 576 -22.72 -3.05 25.59
CA ARG A 576 -23.24 -2.25 26.72
C ARG A 576 -24.77 -2.24 26.80
N GLY A 577 -25.48 -2.37 25.68
CA GLY A 577 -26.93 -2.48 25.64
C GLY A 577 -27.46 -3.84 26.11
N ILE A 578 -26.62 -4.88 26.05
CA ILE A 578 -26.92 -6.25 26.51
C ILE A 578 -26.69 -6.39 28.02
N VAL A 579 -25.61 -5.79 28.55
CA VAL A 579 -25.28 -5.78 29.99
C VAL A 579 -26.20 -4.81 30.75
N LYS A 580 -27.40 -5.28 31.12
CA LYS A 580 -28.42 -4.50 31.86
C LYS A 580 -28.30 -4.51 33.39
N GLU A 581 -27.29 -5.15 33.98
CA GLU A 581 -27.21 -5.22 35.44
C GLU A 581 -26.46 -4.03 36.06
N PRO A 582 -27.13 -3.21 36.91
CA PRO A 582 -26.47 -2.15 37.65
C PRO A 582 -25.62 -2.78 38.76
N GLY A 583 -24.32 -2.96 38.51
CA GLY A 583 -23.36 -3.40 39.53
C GLY A 583 -22.23 -4.30 39.04
N SER A 584 -22.25 -4.79 37.79
CA SER A 584 -21.13 -5.56 37.25
C SER A 584 -20.02 -4.62 36.75
N ALA A 585 -18.78 -4.87 37.18
CA ALA A 585 -17.63 -4.15 36.64
C ALA A 585 -17.45 -4.52 35.16
N LEU A 586 -17.56 -3.52 34.28
CA LEU A 586 -17.42 -3.62 32.82
C LEU A 586 -16.26 -4.51 32.31
N PRO A 587 -15.05 -4.54 32.92
CA PRO A 587 -13.96 -5.39 32.43
C PRO A 587 -14.25 -6.88 32.59
N THR A 588 -14.93 -7.27 33.67
CA THR A 588 -15.26 -8.67 33.97
C THR A 588 -16.45 -9.12 33.14
N SER A 589 -17.50 -8.31 33.03
CA SER A 589 -18.69 -8.67 32.23
C SER A 589 -18.39 -8.75 30.72
N PHE A 590 -17.54 -7.86 30.19
CA PHE A 590 -17.13 -7.88 28.78
C PHE A 590 -16.26 -9.09 28.44
N ALA A 591 -15.30 -9.43 29.30
CA ALA A 591 -14.45 -10.61 29.13
C ALA A 591 -15.25 -11.93 29.30
N ASP A 592 -16.23 -11.95 30.20
CA ASP A 592 -17.09 -13.10 30.44
C ASP A 592 -18.14 -13.30 29.32
N GLU A 593 -18.68 -12.22 28.72
CA GLU A 593 -19.53 -12.31 27.52
C GLU A 593 -18.75 -12.75 26.28
N LEU A 594 -17.55 -12.20 26.04
CA LEU A 594 -16.66 -12.66 24.96
C LEU A 594 -16.35 -14.16 25.12
N LYS A 595 -16.13 -14.64 26.35
CA LYS A 595 -15.97 -16.07 26.64
C LYS A 595 -17.26 -16.86 26.37
N ALA A 596 -18.41 -16.38 26.84
CA ALA A 596 -19.70 -17.06 26.71
C ALA A 596 -20.14 -17.22 25.24
N GLU A 597 -19.97 -16.17 24.42
CA GLU A 597 -20.27 -16.23 22.98
C GLU A 597 -19.25 -17.09 22.21
N SER A 598 -17.96 -17.05 22.58
CA SER A 598 -16.94 -17.89 21.96
C SER A 598 -17.21 -19.38 22.18
N MET A 599 -17.70 -19.77 23.37
CA MET A 599 -18.00 -21.17 23.69
C MET A 599 -19.28 -21.71 23.03
N GLN A 600 -20.17 -20.85 22.51
CA GLN A 600 -21.38 -21.28 21.80
C GLN A 600 -21.17 -21.49 20.29
N ARG A 601 -20.00 -21.16 19.73
CA ARG A 601 -19.72 -21.25 18.28
C ARG A 601 -18.46 -22.04 17.90
N PHE A 602 -17.97 -22.91 18.78
CA PHE A 602 -16.96 -23.92 18.44
C PHE A 602 -17.58 -25.29 18.16
#